data_AF-A0A9P9CFJ1-F1
#
_entry.id   AF-A0A9P9CFJ1-F1
#
_cell.length_a   1.000
_cell.length_b   1.000
_cell.length_c   1.000
_cell.angle_alpha   90.00
_cell.angle_beta   90.00
_cell.angle_gamma   90.00
#
_symmetry.space_group_name_H-M   'P 1'
#
loop_
_entity.id
_entity.type
_entity.pdbx_description
1 polymer ?
#
loop_
_entity_poly.entity_id
_entity_poly.type
_entity_poly.pdbx_seq_one_letter_code
_entity_poly.pdbx_strand_id
1 'polypeptide(L)'
;MAGSTTVLIMALLMGVASFGFGILPLSFPFSKTRLAQLSTFGVGLLLGASLGVVIPEGVQSVTPRNGALPTHKIALSLIGGFAVMLLIEQLLPGHAHVAAAAQEVPKPSSAPGHTRRYSVAASTASDNELDLDHEIELLESNTGGGSSARDTQAAASRARALPLSMGLVIHCMADGLALGASAIPVSGGAKEQAEAAALPLIVFLALVIHKAPTALALCTSLLAAGLPKPAVRKHLTIFSLSSPLSAIFTYYFLTWFGSNAGSWTGVALLASGGSFLYVATVLQPVSPHSGAHSSSAAEELSKFMRLTLVIAGMLTPIFVTSLVGHDEHTHPNGPPADWPKPIGSTQSSARLF
;
A
#
# COMPACT_ATOMS: atom_id res chain seq x y z
N MET A 1 26.17 15.20 -0.86
CA MET A 1 26.67 14.41 0.29
C MET A 1 25.60 14.30 1.39
N ALA A 2 25.08 15.40 1.96
CA ALA A 2 24.06 15.31 3.03
C ALA A 2 22.72 14.67 2.59
N GLY A 3 22.24 14.97 1.38
CA GLY A 3 20.97 14.41 0.88
C GLY A 3 21.00 12.88 0.68
N SER A 4 22.09 12.36 0.11
CA SER A 4 22.24 10.92 -0.14
C SER A 4 22.29 10.12 1.15
N THR A 5 23.00 10.60 2.18
CA THR A 5 23.05 9.94 3.48
C THR A 5 21.69 9.93 4.17
N THR A 6 20.92 11.02 4.08
CA THR A 6 19.56 11.08 4.65
C THR A 6 18.64 10.08 3.97
N VAL A 7 18.63 10.00 2.64
CA VAL A 7 17.79 9.02 1.91
C VAL A 7 18.17 7.60 2.27
N LEU A 8 19.46 7.28 2.37
CA LEU A 8 19.91 5.93 2.73
C LEU A 8 19.45 5.53 4.14
N ILE A 9 19.55 6.44 5.12
CA ILE A 9 19.10 6.18 6.50
C ILE A 9 17.58 5.98 6.52
N MET A 10 16.82 6.89 5.89
CA MET A 10 15.36 6.81 5.87
C MET A 10 14.86 5.59 5.08
N ALA A 11 15.49 5.25 3.96
CA ALA A 11 15.21 4.03 3.21
C ALA A 11 15.46 2.78 4.06
N LEU A 12 16.59 2.70 4.77
CA LEU A 12 16.90 1.59 5.66
C LEU A 12 15.87 1.48 6.79
N LEU A 13 15.58 2.57 7.48
CA LEU A 13 14.61 2.60 8.58
C LEU A 13 13.22 2.20 8.10
N MET A 14 12.79 2.68 6.94
CA MET A 14 11.50 2.34 6.35
C MET A 14 11.40 0.84 6.01
N GLY A 15 12.48 0.26 5.46
CA GLY A 15 12.56 -1.18 5.19
C GLY A 15 12.51 -2.02 6.45
N VAL A 16 13.31 -1.67 7.47
CA VAL A 16 13.34 -2.36 8.77
C VAL A 16 12.00 -2.26 9.48
N ALA A 17 11.39 -1.08 9.54
CA ALA A 17 10.08 -0.88 10.15
C ALA A 17 9.01 -1.73 9.44
N SER A 18 8.94 -1.64 8.11
CA SER A 18 8.00 -2.43 7.30
C SER A 18 8.11 -3.93 7.57
N PHE A 19 9.34 -4.45 7.55
CA PHE A 19 9.59 -5.86 7.78
C PHE A 19 9.26 -6.28 9.22
N GLY A 20 9.62 -5.45 10.20
CA GLY A 20 9.34 -5.68 11.63
C GLY A 20 7.84 -5.76 11.91
N PHE A 21 7.05 -4.80 11.41
CA PHE A 21 5.59 -4.83 11.56
C PHE A 21 4.96 -6.01 10.82
N GLY A 22 5.43 -6.34 9.61
CA GLY A 22 4.94 -7.50 8.85
C GLY A 22 5.28 -8.86 9.46
N ILE A 23 6.34 -8.96 10.26
CA ILE A 23 6.66 -10.19 11.00
C ILE A 23 5.68 -10.45 12.15
N LEU A 24 5.04 -9.41 12.68
CA LEU A 24 4.18 -9.51 13.86
C LEU A 24 3.08 -10.59 13.70
N PRO A 25 2.31 -10.66 12.59
CA PRO A 25 1.29 -11.69 12.41
C PRO A 25 1.86 -13.10 12.21
N LEU A 26 3.12 -13.23 11.78
CA LEU A 26 3.79 -14.52 11.59
C LEU A 26 4.26 -15.13 12.92
N SER A 27 4.48 -14.29 13.93
CA SER A 27 5.04 -14.68 15.23
C SER A 27 4.01 -15.35 16.15
N PHE A 28 2.72 -15.17 15.90
CA PHE A 28 1.66 -15.75 16.74
C PHE A 28 0.86 -16.85 16.00
N PRO A 29 0.42 -17.91 16.70
CA PRO A 29 -0.51 -18.88 16.16
C PRO A 29 -1.95 -18.35 16.22
N PHE A 30 -2.53 -18.03 15.07
CA PHE A 30 -3.92 -17.57 14.95
C PHE A 30 -4.85 -18.69 14.49
N SER A 31 -6.10 -18.66 14.97
CA SER A 31 -7.18 -19.49 14.43
C SER A 31 -7.68 -18.93 13.10
N LYS A 32 -8.35 -19.75 12.27
CA LYS A 32 -8.92 -19.33 10.99
C LYS A 32 -9.87 -18.13 11.13
N THR A 33 -10.71 -18.13 12.17
CA THR A 33 -11.63 -17.02 12.49
C THR A 33 -10.88 -15.73 12.85
N ARG A 34 -9.83 -15.82 13.67
CA ARG A 34 -9.01 -14.64 14.02
C ARG A 34 -8.25 -14.09 12.82
N LEU A 35 -7.75 -14.95 11.92
CA LEU A 35 -7.15 -14.50 10.65
C LEU A 35 -8.17 -13.81 9.75
N ALA A 36 -9.41 -14.31 9.66
CA ALA A 36 -10.48 -13.65 8.91
C ALA A 36 -10.86 -12.28 9.49
N GLN A 37 -10.94 -12.17 10.83
CA GLN A 37 -11.15 -10.90 11.53
C GLN A 37 -10.00 -9.92 11.28
N LEU A 38 -8.77 -10.40 11.39
CA LEU A 38 -7.57 -9.58 11.25
C LEU A 38 -7.33 -9.16 9.79
N SER A 39 -7.68 -10.01 8.82
CA SER A 39 -7.70 -9.65 7.40
C SER A 39 -8.77 -8.60 7.11
N THR A 40 -9.99 -8.76 7.65
CA THR A 40 -11.06 -7.74 7.53
C THR A 40 -10.65 -6.39 8.13
N PHE A 41 -10.04 -6.42 9.31
CA PHE A 41 -9.45 -5.25 9.94
C PHE A 41 -8.35 -4.64 9.04
N GLY A 42 -7.52 -5.50 8.44
CA GLY A 42 -6.49 -5.12 7.46
C GLY A 42 -7.04 -4.36 6.25
N VAL A 43 -8.19 -4.76 5.70
CA VAL A 43 -8.86 -4.00 4.63
C VAL A 43 -9.23 -2.59 5.11
N GLY A 44 -9.77 -2.48 6.32
CA GLY A 44 -10.04 -1.19 6.96
C GLY A 44 -8.77 -0.36 7.12
N LEU A 45 -7.67 -0.96 7.57
CA LEU A 45 -6.37 -0.31 7.70
C LEU A 45 -5.87 0.26 6.36
N LEU A 46 -6.00 -0.49 5.26
CA LEU A 46 -5.60 -0.01 3.92
C LEU A 46 -6.44 1.20 3.49
N LEU A 47 -7.75 1.15 3.69
CA LEU A 47 -8.62 2.28 3.34
C LEU A 47 -8.36 3.51 4.22
N GLY A 48 -8.17 3.30 5.52
CA GLY A 48 -7.81 4.35 6.48
C GLY A 48 -6.46 4.99 6.19
N ALA A 49 -5.45 4.19 5.85
CA ALA A 49 -4.12 4.66 5.46
C ALA A 49 -4.21 5.53 4.20
N SER A 50 -4.96 5.07 3.20
CA SER A 50 -5.16 5.81 1.96
C SER A 50 -5.86 7.14 2.18
N LEU A 51 -7.03 7.14 2.81
CA LEU A 51 -7.88 8.32 2.95
C LEU A 51 -7.41 9.27 4.05
N GLY A 52 -6.86 8.73 5.15
CA GLY A 52 -6.52 9.48 6.35
C GLY A 52 -5.07 9.96 6.42
N VAL A 53 -4.15 9.36 5.64
CA VAL A 53 -2.72 9.69 5.69
C VAL A 53 -2.17 10.02 4.30
N VAL A 54 -2.24 9.07 3.36
CA VAL A 54 -1.54 9.19 2.05
C VAL A 54 -2.12 10.29 1.17
N ILE A 55 -3.44 10.31 0.99
CA ILE A 55 -4.10 11.28 0.12
C ILE A 55 -3.96 12.71 0.68
N PRO A 56 -4.25 12.98 1.97
CA PRO A 56 -4.04 14.30 2.56
C PRO A 56 -2.60 14.81 2.36
N GLU A 57 -1.60 13.98 2.64
CA GLU A 57 -0.18 14.35 2.50
C GLU A 57 0.19 14.61 1.04
N GLY A 58 -0.34 13.80 0.11
CA GLY A 58 -0.15 13.98 -1.33
C GLY A 58 -0.76 15.29 -1.84
N VAL A 59 -1.94 15.68 -1.34
CA VAL A 59 -2.58 16.96 -1.65
C VAL A 59 -1.75 18.13 -1.13
N GLN A 60 -1.25 18.04 0.11
CA GLN A 60 -0.38 19.07 0.69
C GLN A 60 0.93 19.21 -0.10
N SER A 61 1.51 18.08 -0.52
CA SER A 61 2.76 18.06 -1.29
C SER A 61 2.65 18.63 -2.70
N VAL A 62 1.48 18.52 -3.35
CA VAL A 62 1.28 19.06 -4.72
C VAL A 62 0.76 20.49 -4.73
N THR A 63 0.23 20.99 -3.61
CA THR A 63 -0.40 22.32 -3.52
C THR A 63 0.66 23.42 -3.36
N PRO A 64 0.76 24.38 -4.30
CA PRO A 64 1.64 25.52 -4.15
C PRO A 64 1.14 26.46 -3.05
N ARG A 65 2.04 27.00 -2.22
CA ARG A 65 1.68 27.80 -1.03
C ARG A 65 0.82 29.03 -1.28
N ASN A 66 1.02 29.69 -2.42
CA ASN A 66 0.29 30.90 -2.81
C ASN A 66 -0.49 30.69 -4.12
N GLY A 67 -0.79 29.44 -4.45
CA GLY A 67 -1.46 29.07 -5.69
C GLY A 67 -2.87 28.54 -5.46
N ALA A 68 -3.65 28.49 -6.54
CA ALA A 68 -4.89 27.73 -6.54
C ALA A 68 -4.60 26.23 -6.38
N LEU A 69 -5.51 25.52 -5.73
CA LEU A 69 -5.46 24.06 -5.61
C LEU A 69 -5.38 23.44 -7.02
N PRO A 70 -4.34 22.63 -7.34
CA PRO A 70 -4.19 22.02 -8.65
C PRO A 70 -5.10 20.79 -8.78
N THR A 71 -6.42 21.01 -8.74
CA THR A 71 -7.44 19.95 -8.68
C THR A 71 -7.28 18.91 -9.78
N HIS A 72 -6.96 19.33 -11.01
CA HIS A 72 -6.73 18.42 -12.13
C HIS A 72 -5.51 17.52 -11.90
N LYS A 73 -4.42 18.03 -11.32
CA LYS A 73 -3.24 17.20 -10.99
C LYS A 73 -3.58 16.19 -9.92
N ILE A 74 -4.37 16.59 -8.93
CA ILE A 74 -4.79 15.70 -7.84
C ILE A 74 -5.64 14.55 -8.41
N ALA A 75 -6.68 14.89 -9.18
CA ALA A 75 -7.58 13.92 -9.78
C ALA A 75 -6.84 12.96 -10.74
N LEU A 76 -6.00 13.50 -11.63
CA LEU A 76 -5.24 12.68 -12.58
C LEU A 76 -4.23 11.77 -11.89
N SER A 77 -3.60 12.22 -10.80
CA SER A 77 -2.65 11.37 -10.05
C SER A 77 -3.37 10.21 -9.35
N LEU A 78 -4.51 10.48 -8.70
CA LEU A 78 -5.32 9.46 -8.04
C LEU A 78 -5.87 8.44 -9.05
N ILE A 79 -6.49 8.92 -10.14
CA ILE A 79 -7.02 8.06 -11.21
C ILE A 79 -5.87 7.28 -11.87
N GLY A 80 -4.73 7.92 -12.11
CA GLY A 80 -3.56 7.28 -12.69
C GLY A 80 -3.07 6.11 -11.83
N GLY A 81 -2.93 6.30 -10.52
CA GLY A 81 -2.57 5.23 -9.60
C GLY A 81 -3.57 4.08 -9.57
N PHE A 82 -4.86 4.40 -9.47
CA PHE A 82 -5.93 3.41 -9.52
C PHE A 82 -5.93 2.62 -10.84
N ALA A 83 -5.78 3.33 -11.97
CA ALA A 83 -5.80 2.76 -13.31
C ALA A 83 -4.56 1.91 -13.61
N VAL A 84 -3.37 2.30 -13.14
CA VAL A 84 -2.16 1.48 -13.24
C VAL A 84 -2.35 0.17 -12.49
N MET A 85 -2.88 0.23 -11.28
CA MET A 85 -3.21 -0.96 -10.50
C MET A 85 -4.24 -1.86 -11.20
N LEU A 86 -5.30 -1.26 -11.76
CA LEU A 86 -6.29 -1.96 -12.57
C LEU A 86 -5.65 -2.63 -13.79
N LEU A 87 -4.84 -1.90 -14.54
CA LEU A 87 -4.19 -2.40 -15.75
C LEU A 87 -3.28 -3.58 -15.41
N ILE A 88 -2.52 -3.50 -14.31
CA ILE A 88 -1.64 -4.58 -13.88
C ILE A 88 -2.45 -5.82 -13.50
N GLU A 89 -3.59 -5.66 -12.82
CA GLU A 89 -4.47 -6.81 -12.56
C GLU A 89 -5.03 -7.44 -13.83
N GLN A 90 -5.39 -6.63 -14.83
CA GLN A 90 -5.97 -7.13 -16.09
C GLN A 90 -4.93 -7.74 -17.03
N LEU A 91 -3.70 -7.23 -17.02
CA LEU A 91 -2.62 -7.70 -17.90
C LEU A 91 -1.85 -8.90 -17.32
N LEU A 92 -1.88 -9.11 -16.01
CA LEU A 92 -1.22 -10.26 -15.41
C LEU A 92 -2.13 -11.50 -15.54
N PRO A 93 -1.68 -12.60 -16.18
CA PRO A 93 -2.48 -13.78 -16.43
C PRO A 93 -2.77 -14.58 -15.14
N GLY A 94 -3.69 -14.08 -14.32
CA GLY A 94 -4.20 -14.74 -13.11
C GLY A 94 -5.73 -14.85 -13.04
N HIS A 95 -6.46 -14.13 -13.91
CA HIS A 95 -7.93 -14.09 -13.91
C HIS A 95 -8.59 -14.79 -15.11
N ALA A 96 -7.83 -15.36 -16.05
CA ALA A 96 -8.40 -15.89 -17.29
C ALA A 96 -8.91 -17.35 -17.25
N HIS A 97 -8.65 -18.14 -16.20
CA HIS A 97 -8.92 -19.60 -16.26
C HIS A 97 -9.89 -20.20 -15.24
N VAL A 98 -10.55 -19.40 -14.37
CA VAL A 98 -11.56 -19.96 -13.44
C VAL A 98 -13.00 -19.85 -13.99
N ALA A 99 -13.29 -18.85 -14.82
CA ALA A 99 -14.64 -18.69 -15.38
C ALA A 99 -14.98 -19.73 -16.48
N ALA A 100 -13.97 -20.22 -17.22
CA ALA A 100 -14.19 -21.18 -18.31
C ALA A 100 -14.27 -22.65 -17.85
N ALA A 101 -13.72 -23.00 -16.68
CA ALA A 101 -13.70 -24.39 -16.18
C ALA A 101 -14.88 -24.73 -15.23
N ALA A 102 -15.64 -23.74 -14.77
CA ALA A 102 -16.82 -23.95 -13.92
C ALA A 102 -18.13 -24.15 -14.71
N GLN A 103 -18.07 -24.17 -16.04
CA GLN A 103 -19.24 -24.29 -16.92
C GLN A 103 -19.21 -25.57 -17.78
N GLU A 104 -18.86 -26.70 -17.17
CA GLU A 104 -19.45 -27.98 -17.59
C GLU A 104 -20.05 -28.67 -16.37
N VAL A 105 -21.38 -28.54 -16.26
CA VAL A 105 -22.22 -29.28 -15.33
C VAL A 105 -22.35 -30.71 -15.85
N PRO A 106 -21.91 -31.77 -15.14
CA PRO A 106 -22.35 -33.11 -15.43
C PRO A 106 -23.73 -33.31 -14.80
N LYS A 107 -24.76 -33.29 -15.64
CA LYS A 107 -26.13 -33.72 -15.33
C LYS A 107 -26.11 -35.16 -14.77
N PRO A 108 -26.92 -35.52 -13.76
CA PRO A 108 -26.87 -36.87 -13.20
C PRO A 108 -27.60 -37.82 -14.15
N SER A 109 -26.88 -38.81 -14.68
CA SER A 109 -27.51 -40.01 -15.24
C SER A 109 -26.73 -41.26 -14.85
N SER A 110 -27.48 -42.23 -14.38
CA SER A 110 -27.15 -43.58 -13.93
C SER A 110 -26.29 -44.44 -14.86
N ALA A 111 -25.53 -45.33 -14.20
CA ALA A 111 -25.01 -46.64 -14.62
C ALA A 111 -23.54 -46.74 -15.10
N PRO A 112 -22.81 -47.84 -14.75
CA PRO A 112 -21.37 -47.96 -14.91
C PRO A 112 -20.98 -48.65 -16.23
N GLY A 113 -19.98 -48.12 -16.93
CA GLY A 113 -19.43 -48.75 -18.12
C GLY A 113 -18.03 -48.22 -18.44
N HIS A 114 -17.05 -49.12 -18.48
CA HIS A 114 -15.67 -48.89 -18.91
C HIS A 114 -15.56 -48.05 -20.18
N THR A 115 -14.60 -47.12 -20.26
CA THR A 115 -13.54 -47.14 -21.28
C THR A 115 -12.49 -46.04 -21.04
N ARG A 116 -11.25 -46.47 -21.21
CA ARG A 116 -9.99 -45.72 -21.20
C ARG A 116 -9.92 -44.80 -22.43
N ARG A 117 -9.62 -43.51 -22.27
CA ARG A 117 -9.13 -42.65 -23.36
C ARG A 117 -8.03 -41.72 -22.87
N TYR A 118 -6.83 -41.94 -23.41
CA TYR A 118 -5.75 -40.97 -23.46
C TYR A 118 -6.20 -39.80 -24.35
N SER A 119 -6.06 -38.57 -23.87
CA SER A 119 -6.09 -37.37 -24.73
C SER A 119 -4.71 -36.73 -24.73
N VAL A 120 -4.15 -36.68 -25.93
CA VAL A 120 -2.83 -36.17 -26.30
C VAL A 120 -2.69 -34.70 -25.89
N ALA A 121 -1.58 -34.40 -25.22
CA ALA A 121 -1.17 -33.03 -24.91
C ALA A 121 -0.89 -32.27 -26.22
N ALA A 122 -1.63 -31.19 -26.45
CA ALA A 122 -1.29 -30.19 -27.44
C ALA A 122 -0.32 -29.20 -26.78
N SER A 123 0.96 -29.41 -27.04
CA SER A 123 2.02 -28.43 -26.84
C SER A 123 1.92 -27.34 -27.91
N THR A 124 1.72 -26.09 -27.49
CA THR A 124 2.12 -24.92 -28.29
C THR A 124 2.69 -23.86 -27.35
N ALA A 125 3.93 -23.52 -27.66
CA ALA A 125 4.83 -22.62 -26.96
C ALA A 125 4.36 -21.16 -26.95
N SER A 126 4.81 -20.40 -25.95
CA SER A 126 5.67 -19.25 -26.23
C SER A 126 6.42 -18.85 -24.95
N ASP A 127 7.73 -18.98 -25.04
CA ASP A 127 8.70 -18.61 -24.03
C ASP A 127 8.73 -17.09 -23.80
N ASN A 128 8.96 -16.72 -22.54
CA ASN A 128 9.82 -15.64 -22.05
C ASN A 128 9.20 -14.89 -20.85
N GLU A 129 9.06 -15.56 -19.72
CA GLU A 129 8.99 -14.89 -18.41
C GLU A 129 10.18 -15.31 -17.56
N LEU A 130 10.77 -14.32 -16.89
CA LEU A 130 11.86 -14.48 -15.93
C LEU A 130 11.34 -15.30 -14.75
N ASP A 131 11.52 -16.61 -14.85
CA ASP A 131 10.96 -17.60 -13.94
C ASP A 131 11.75 -17.64 -12.62
N LEU A 132 11.36 -16.75 -11.69
CA LEU A 132 11.84 -16.76 -10.30
C LEU A 132 11.05 -17.76 -9.42
N ASP A 133 10.18 -18.57 -10.05
CA ASP A 133 9.27 -19.50 -9.40
C ASP A 133 9.59 -20.98 -9.74
N HIS A 134 10.29 -21.29 -10.85
CA HIS A 134 10.70 -22.66 -11.21
C HIS A 134 11.74 -23.30 -10.28
N GLU A 135 12.61 -22.49 -9.65
CA GLU A 135 13.66 -23.04 -8.78
C GLU A 135 13.10 -23.60 -7.45
N ILE A 136 11.85 -23.27 -7.11
CA ILE A 136 11.18 -23.73 -5.90
C ILE A 136 10.45 -25.07 -6.12
N GLU A 137 10.04 -25.38 -7.36
CA GLU A 137 9.26 -26.58 -7.67
C GLU A 137 10.12 -27.85 -7.80
N LEU A 138 11.42 -27.70 -8.11
CA LEU A 138 12.34 -28.82 -8.29
C LEU A 138 12.87 -29.45 -6.99
N LEU A 139 12.55 -28.88 -5.82
CA LEU A 139 13.00 -29.42 -4.53
C LEU A 139 11.90 -30.16 -3.73
N GLU A 140 10.63 -30.12 -4.16
CA GLU A 140 9.52 -30.74 -3.42
C GLU A 140 8.81 -31.91 -4.14
N SER A 141 9.18 -32.22 -5.39
CA SER A 141 8.41 -33.17 -6.22
C SER A 141 8.72 -34.67 -6.03
N ASN A 142 9.57 -35.07 -5.07
CA ASN A 142 9.87 -36.50 -4.86
C ASN A 142 9.14 -37.14 -3.65
N THR A 143 7.81 -37.02 -3.56
CA THR A 143 6.98 -38.04 -2.88
C THR A 143 5.48 -37.90 -3.14
N GLY A 144 4.91 -38.88 -3.85
CA GLY A 144 3.67 -39.56 -3.43
C GLY A 144 2.32 -38.99 -3.87
N GLY A 145 1.67 -39.72 -4.79
CA GLY A 145 0.32 -39.47 -5.28
C GLY A 145 -0.77 -39.39 -4.21
N GLY A 146 -1.32 -38.19 -4.07
CA GLY A 146 -2.53 -37.86 -3.31
C GLY A 146 -2.98 -36.41 -3.55
N SER A 147 -2.48 -35.79 -4.61
CA SER A 147 -2.15 -34.37 -4.63
C SER A 147 -3.20 -33.47 -5.31
N SER A 148 -4.03 -34.00 -6.23
CA SER A 148 -4.89 -33.16 -7.09
C SER A 148 -5.80 -32.15 -6.36
N ALA A 149 -6.47 -32.52 -5.26
CA ALA A 149 -7.33 -31.59 -4.53
C ALA A 149 -6.56 -30.55 -3.68
N ARG A 150 -5.42 -30.95 -3.10
CA ARG A 150 -4.55 -30.05 -2.33
C ARG A 150 -3.78 -29.09 -3.25
N ASP A 151 -3.34 -29.58 -4.40
CA ASP A 151 -2.68 -28.79 -5.45
C ASP A 151 -3.65 -27.75 -6.04
N THR A 152 -4.91 -28.13 -6.26
CA THR A 152 -5.95 -27.20 -6.74
C THR A 152 -6.25 -26.10 -5.71
N GLN A 153 -6.33 -26.45 -4.42
CA GLN A 153 -6.55 -25.48 -3.34
C GLN A 153 -5.33 -24.56 -3.12
N ALA A 154 -4.10 -25.09 -3.25
CA ALA A 154 -2.87 -24.31 -3.19
C ALA A 154 -2.70 -23.39 -4.41
N ALA A 155 -3.13 -23.83 -5.60
CA ALA A 155 -3.17 -22.98 -6.80
C ALA A 155 -4.17 -21.82 -6.65
N ALA A 156 -5.36 -22.09 -6.09
CA ALA A 156 -6.38 -21.06 -5.86
C ALA A 156 -5.94 -20.01 -4.81
N SER A 157 -5.24 -20.41 -3.75
CA SER A 157 -4.71 -19.47 -2.75
C SER A 157 -3.57 -18.61 -3.31
N ARG A 158 -2.67 -19.20 -4.12
CA ARG A 158 -1.63 -18.47 -4.85
C ARG A 158 -2.21 -17.48 -5.84
N ALA A 159 -3.23 -17.87 -6.60
CA ALA A 159 -3.89 -17.00 -7.57
C ALA A 159 -4.51 -15.75 -6.93
N ARG A 160 -5.01 -15.84 -5.70
CA ARG A 160 -5.51 -14.68 -4.94
C ARG A 160 -4.39 -13.85 -4.29
N ALA A 161 -3.29 -14.49 -3.90
CA ALA A 161 -2.16 -13.84 -3.23
C ALA A 161 -1.27 -13.01 -4.16
N LEU A 162 -1.15 -13.42 -5.44
CA LEU A 162 -0.27 -12.78 -6.41
C LEU A 162 -0.70 -11.35 -6.76
N PRO A 163 -1.96 -11.06 -7.17
CA PRO A 163 -2.39 -9.70 -7.47
C PRO A 163 -2.28 -8.76 -6.27
N LEU A 164 -2.62 -9.26 -5.08
CA LEU A 164 -2.50 -8.52 -3.82
C LEU A 164 -1.04 -8.14 -3.52
N SER A 165 -0.12 -9.11 -3.62
CA SER A 165 1.30 -8.88 -3.34
C SER A 165 1.95 -7.97 -4.37
N MET A 166 1.69 -8.21 -5.66
CA MET A 166 2.15 -7.36 -6.76
C MET A 166 1.67 -5.92 -6.57
N GLY A 167 0.37 -5.73 -6.33
CA GLY A 167 -0.20 -4.41 -6.15
C GLY A 167 0.43 -3.62 -5.01
N LEU A 168 0.66 -4.30 -3.89
CA LEU A 168 1.32 -3.71 -2.73
C LEU A 168 2.82 -3.44 -2.97
N VAL A 169 3.50 -4.24 -3.79
CA VAL A 169 4.90 -3.99 -4.20
C VAL A 169 4.98 -2.73 -5.07
N ILE A 170 4.09 -2.56 -6.06
CA ILE A 170 4.04 -1.40 -6.95
C ILE A 170 3.70 -0.14 -6.16
N HIS A 171 2.73 -0.22 -5.25
CA HIS A 171 2.45 0.85 -4.29
C HIS A 171 3.71 1.22 -3.49
N CYS A 172 4.44 0.22 -2.95
CA CYS A 172 5.69 0.48 -2.24
C CYS A 172 6.76 1.12 -3.12
N MET A 173 6.78 0.85 -4.43
CA MET A 173 7.65 1.56 -5.35
C MET A 173 7.27 3.05 -5.43
N ALA A 174 5.97 3.37 -5.45
CA ALA A 174 5.47 4.75 -5.42
C ALA A 174 5.86 5.49 -4.13
N ASP A 175 5.84 4.81 -2.97
CA ASP A 175 6.34 5.38 -1.71
C ASP A 175 7.84 5.71 -1.80
N GLY A 176 8.61 4.80 -2.39
CA GLY A 176 10.03 5.02 -2.62
C GLY A 176 10.27 6.19 -3.57
N LEU A 177 9.51 6.29 -4.67
CA LEU A 177 9.57 7.42 -5.60
C LEU A 177 9.30 8.74 -4.87
N ALA A 178 8.28 8.78 -4.01
CA ALA A 178 7.95 9.97 -3.23
C ALA A 178 9.08 10.40 -2.28
N LEU A 179 9.64 9.45 -1.51
CA LEU A 179 10.75 9.70 -0.58
C LEU A 179 12.05 10.10 -1.30
N GLY A 180 12.36 9.44 -2.41
CA GLY A 180 13.55 9.75 -3.20
C GLY A 180 13.45 11.11 -3.87
N ALA A 181 12.28 11.47 -4.40
CA ALA A 181 12.03 12.76 -5.02
C ALA A 181 12.02 13.92 -4.00
N SER A 182 11.51 13.70 -2.79
CA SER A 182 11.44 14.77 -1.77
C SER A 182 12.82 15.19 -1.27
N ALA A 183 13.81 14.30 -1.35
CA ALA A 183 15.19 14.53 -0.91
C ALA A 183 16.07 15.25 -1.94
N ILE A 184 15.53 15.61 -3.10
CA ILE A 184 16.26 16.38 -4.11
C ILE A 184 16.39 17.84 -3.64
N PRO A 185 17.61 18.38 -3.54
CA PRO A 185 17.82 19.75 -3.12
C PRO A 185 17.15 20.75 -4.08
N VAL A 186 16.36 21.66 -3.52
CA VAL A 186 15.76 22.76 -4.28
C VAL A 186 16.69 23.98 -4.22
N SER A 187 16.92 24.61 -5.37
CA SER A 187 17.63 25.89 -5.45
C SER A 187 16.63 27.02 -5.18
N GLY A 188 16.79 27.72 -4.05
CA GLY A 188 15.88 28.76 -3.59
C GLY A 188 16.52 29.70 -2.58
N GLY A 189 15.70 30.50 -1.89
CA GLY A 189 16.15 31.34 -0.78
C GLY A 189 16.26 30.58 0.56
N ALA A 190 16.93 31.15 1.56
CA ALA A 190 17.22 30.47 2.84
C ALA A 190 16.00 29.84 3.55
N LYS A 191 14.81 30.46 3.45
CA LYS A 191 13.56 29.93 3.99
C LYS A 191 13.08 28.69 3.23
N GLU A 192 13.21 28.69 1.90
CA GLU A 192 12.84 27.57 1.03
C GLU A 192 13.81 26.39 1.20
N GLN A 193 15.11 26.65 1.41
CA GLN A 193 16.06 25.59 1.75
C GLN A 193 15.77 24.92 3.10
N ALA A 194 15.39 25.70 4.13
CA ALA A 194 15.07 25.14 5.44
C ALA A 194 13.88 24.18 5.36
N GLU A 195 12.84 24.54 4.61
CA GLU A 195 11.67 23.67 4.43
C GLU A 195 11.97 22.50 3.49
N ALA A 196 12.74 22.71 2.41
CA ALA A 196 13.18 21.63 1.53
C ALA A 196 14.04 20.59 2.28
N ALA A 197 14.75 20.99 3.34
CA ALA A 197 15.47 20.07 4.22
C ALA A 197 14.54 19.26 5.15
N ALA A 198 13.35 19.78 5.47
CA ALA A 198 12.34 19.11 6.30
C ALA A 198 11.39 18.20 5.50
N LEU A 199 11.15 18.49 4.21
CA LEU A 199 10.25 17.71 3.34
C LEU A 199 10.54 16.19 3.34
N PRO A 200 11.80 15.71 3.24
CA PRO A 200 12.09 14.28 3.26
C PRO A 200 11.69 13.62 4.58
N LEU A 201 11.85 14.33 5.70
CA LEU A 201 11.51 13.84 7.03
C LEU A 201 9.99 13.77 7.20
N ILE A 202 9.26 14.79 6.77
CA ILE A 202 7.79 14.82 6.80
C ILE A 202 7.22 13.67 5.96
N VAL A 203 7.68 13.54 4.71
CA VAL A 203 7.27 12.47 3.80
C VAL A 203 7.65 11.10 4.38
N PHE A 204 8.87 10.93 4.91
CA PHE A 204 9.29 9.69 5.56
C PHE A 204 8.38 9.31 6.72
N LEU A 205 8.05 10.26 7.60
CA LEU A 205 7.20 10.01 8.76
C LEU A 205 5.79 9.61 8.33
N ALA A 206 5.22 10.34 7.36
CA ALA A 206 3.93 10.00 6.77
C ALA A 206 3.94 8.58 6.16
N LEU A 207 5.01 8.23 5.42
CA LEU A 207 5.21 6.90 4.82
C LEU A 207 5.30 5.80 5.88
N VAL A 208 6.19 5.95 6.86
CA VAL A 208 6.41 4.94 7.91
C VAL A 208 5.14 4.68 8.71
N ILE A 209 4.37 5.73 9.04
CA ILE A 209 3.11 5.62 9.79
C ILE A 209 2.12 4.73 9.05
N HIS A 210 1.98 4.87 7.73
CA HIS A 210 1.05 4.03 6.96
C HIS A 210 1.68 2.74 6.41
N LYS A 211 3.00 2.58 6.50
CA LYS A 211 3.70 1.34 6.12
C LYS A 211 3.51 0.21 7.13
N ALA A 212 3.36 0.56 8.40
CA ALA A 212 3.06 -0.40 9.45
C ALA A 212 1.67 -1.07 9.27
N PRO A 213 0.56 -0.30 9.10
CA PRO A 213 -0.76 -0.85 8.77
C PRO A 213 -0.76 -1.74 7.52
N THR A 214 -0.01 -1.38 6.49
CA THR A 214 -0.05 -2.04 5.18
C THR A 214 0.76 -3.34 5.18
N ALA A 215 1.90 -3.38 5.87
CA ALA A 215 2.65 -4.61 6.11
C ALA A 215 1.83 -5.63 6.92
N LEU A 216 1.10 -5.16 7.93
CA LEU A 216 0.18 -6.00 8.73
C LEU A 216 -0.96 -6.53 7.86
N ALA A 217 -1.62 -5.67 7.09
CA ALA A 217 -2.72 -6.06 6.20
C ALA A 217 -2.29 -7.09 5.13
N LEU A 218 -1.09 -6.92 4.54
CA LEU A 218 -0.51 -7.88 3.60
C LEU A 218 -0.36 -9.26 4.26
N CYS A 219 0.37 -9.33 5.37
CA CYS A 219 0.71 -10.61 5.98
C CYS A 219 -0.52 -11.35 6.49
N THR A 220 -1.48 -10.62 7.06
CA THR A 220 -2.72 -11.21 7.59
C THR A 220 -3.63 -11.71 6.47
N SER A 221 -3.67 -10.99 5.34
CA SER A 221 -4.43 -11.41 4.17
C SER A 221 -3.81 -12.61 3.45
N LEU A 222 -2.49 -12.67 3.35
CA LEU A 222 -1.78 -13.84 2.79
C LEU A 222 -1.93 -15.08 3.69
N LEU A 223 -1.86 -14.91 5.01
CA LEU A 223 -2.13 -16.00 5.96
C LEU A 223 -3.60 -16.45 5.91
N ALA A 224 -4.54 -15.52 5.78
CA ALA A 224 -5.97 -15.83 5.63
C ALA A 224 -6.27 -16.52 4.30
N ALA A 225 -5.52 -16.23 3.23
CA ALA A 225 -5.56 -16.95 1.97
C ALA A 225 -5.00 -18.38 2.07
N GLY A 226 -4.32 -18.72 3.16
CA GLY A 226 -3.80 -20.07 3.43
C GLY A 226 -2.36 -20.30 2.96
N LEU A 227 -1.59 -19.23 2.68
CA LEU A 227 -0.17 -19.38 2.33
C LEU A 227 0.65 -19.84 3.55
N PRO A 228 1.64 -20.72 3.35
CA PRO A 228 2.54 -21.13 4.42
C PRO A 228 3.43 -19.95 4.86
N LYS A 229 3.76 -19.88 6.15
CA LYS A 229 4.55 -18.77 6.73
C LYS A 229 5.85 -18.44 5.96
N PRO A 230 6.63 -19.41 5.44
CA PRO A 230 7.82 -19.13 4.64
C PRO A 230 7.50 -18.37 3.34
N ALA A 231 6.40 -18.71 2.65
CA ALA A 231 5.96 -18.00 1.45
C ALA A 231 5.54 -16.57 1.79
N VAL A 232 4.75 -16.38 2.87
CA VAL A 232 4.37 -15.03 3.34
C VAL A 232 5.61 -14.20 3.67
N ARG A 233 6.66 -14.81 4.25
CA ARG A 233 7.92 -14.13 4.50
C ARG A 233 8.63 -13.70 3.21
N LYS A 234 8.62 -14.52 2.14
CA LYS A 234 9.14 -14.12 0.80
C LYS A 234 8.40 -12.88 0.27
N HIS A 235 7.07 -12.89 0.28
CA HIS A 235 6.27 -11.74 -0.14
C HIS A 235 6.55 -10.49 0.70
N LEU A 236 6.63 -10.64 2.03
CA LEU A 236 6.98 -9.55 2.93
C LEU A 236 8.38 -8.99 2.66
N THR A 237 9.38 -9.84 2.40
CA THR A 237 10.74 -9.35 2.08
C THR A 237 10.77 -8.52 0.80
N ILE A 238 10.06 -8.96 -0.25
CA ILE A 238 9.98 -8.24 -1.52
C ILE A 238 9.25 -6.91 -1.31
N PHE A 239 8.12 -6.92 -0.59
CA PHE A 239 7.37 -5.73 -0.22
C PHE A 239 8.21 -4.72 0.56
N SER A 240 8.92 -5.15 1.61
CA SER A 240 9.71 -4.27 2.46
C SER A 240 10.96 -3.72 1.78
N LEU A 241 11.54 -4.44 0.80
CA LEU A 241 12.68 -3.96 0.01
C LEU A 241 12.29 -3.04 -1.16
N SER A 242 11.05 -3.14 -1.65
CA SER A 242 10.56 -2.33 -2.77
C SER A 242 10.72 -0.82 -2.53
N SER A 243 10.28 -0.29 -1.38
CA SER A 243 10.38 1.15 -1.10
C SER A 243 11.80 1.66 -0.88
N PRO A 244 12.67 0.98 -0.10
CA PRO A 244 14.07 1.37 0.03
C PRO A 244 14.80 1.39 -1.32
N LEU A 245 14.63 0.33 -2.12
CA LEU A 245 15.27 0.23 -3.44
C LEU A 245 14.77 1.33 -4.38
N SER A 246 13.46 1.54 -4.43
CA SER A 246 12.85 2.60 -5.25
C SER A 246 13.29 4.00 -4.79
N ALA A 247 13.39 4.28 -3.49
CA ALA A 247 13.84 5.58 -2.98
C ALA A 247 15.29 5.89 -3.36
N ILE A 248 16.17 4.90 -3.18
CA ILE A 248 17.58 5.02 -3.54
C ILE A 248 17.71 5.25 -5.05
N PHE A 249 17.04 4.40 -5.85
CA PHE A 249 17.02 4.52 -7.30
C PHE A 249 16.55 5.90 -7.74
N THR A 250 15.43 6.36 -7.21
CA THR A 250 14.80 7.63 -7.57
C THR A 250 15.71 8.82 -7.25
N TYR A 251 16.33 8.83 -6.06
CA TYR A 251 17.25 9.89 -5.67
C TYR A 251 18.43 10.00 -6.64
N TYR A 252 19.11 8.89 -6.94
CA TYR A 252 20.26 8.90 -7.85
C TYR A 252 19.84 9.20 -9.29
N PHE A 253 18.68 8.72 -9.72
CA PHE A 253 18.14 9.02 -11.04
C PHE A 253 17.85 10.51 -11.22
N LEU A 254 17.09 11.12 -10.31
CA LEU A 254 16.71 12.54 -10.43
C LEU A 254 17.91 13.48 -10.25
N THR A 255 18.88 13.12 -9.41
CA THR A 255 20.14 13.88 -9.28
C THR A 255 21.01 13.80 -10.53
N TRP A 256 20.99 12.69 -11.26
CA TRP A 256 21.70 12.53 -12.53
C TRP A 256 21.03 13.29 -13.68
N PHE A 257 19.70 13.22 -13.78
CA PHE A 257 18.93 13.80 -14.88
C PHE A 257 18.48 15.25 -14.64
N GLY A 258 18.69 15.82 -13.45
CA GLY A 258 18.52 17.26 -13.18
C GLY A 258 17.09 17.77 -13.19
N SER A 259 16.11 16.94 -12.81
CA SER A 259 14.68 17.29 -12.89
C SER A 259 14.13 18.07 -11.68
N ASN A 260 13.12 18.91 -11.91
CA ASN A 260 12.36 19.60 -10.86
C ASN A 260 11.55 18.61 -10.01
N ALA A 261 12.10 18.17 -8.88
CA ALA A 261 11.58 17.04 -8.10
C ALA A 261 10.36 17.34 -7.22
N GLY A 262 10.14 18.60 -6.81
CA GLY A 262 9.07 18.96 -5.86
C GLY A 262 7.66 18.60 -6.34
N SER A 263 7.38 18.64 -7.65
CA SER A 263 6.07 18.23 -8.19
C SER A 263 5.85 16.73 -8.22
N TRP A 264 6.93 15.93 -8.25
CA TRP A 264 6.84 14.48 -8.42
C TRP A 264 6.51 13.78 -7.11
N THR A 265 6.93 14.33 -5.96
CA THR A 265 6.59 13.78 -4.64
C THR A 265 5.08 13.72 -4.42
N GLY A 266 4.38 14.85 -4.60
CA GLY A 266 2.92 14.88 -4.41
C GLY A 266 2.16 14.01 -5.42
N VAL A 267 2.60 14.01 -6.69
CA VAL A 267 2.04 13.13 -7.72
C VAL A 267 2.24 11.65 -7.38
N ALA A 268 3.44 11.26 -6.92
CA ALA A 268 3.74 9.90 -6.52
C ALA A 268 2.92 9.45 -5.31
N LEU A 269 2.79 10.30 -4.28
CA LEU A 269 1.94 10.02 -3.11
C LEU A 269 0.47 9.86 -3.49
N LEU A 270 -0.07 10.73 -4.36
CA LEU A 270 -1.46 10.64 -4.81
C LEU A 270 -1.70 9.42 -5.70
N ALA A 271 -0.77 9.09 -6.59
CA ALA A 271 -0.83 7.83 -7.34
C ALA A 271 -0.74 6.61 -6.39
N SER A 272 0.07 6.71 -5.34
CA SER A 272 0.15 5.69 -4.28
C SER A 272 -1.19 5.51 -3.55
N GLY A 273 -1.87 6.63 -3.23
CA GLY A 273 -3.21 6.63 -2.61
C GLY A 273 -4.29 6.05 -3.54
N GLY A 274 -4.27 6.39 -4.82
CA GLY A 274 -5.16 5.77 -5.81
C GLY A 274 -4.97 4.26 -5.92
N SER A 275 -3.72 3.80 -5.84
CA SER A 275 -3.36 2.37 -5.84
C SER A 275 -3.92 1.64 -4.60
N PHE A 276 -3.88 2.27 -3.42
CA PHE A 276 -4.48 1.70 -2.21
C PHE A 276 -5.99 1.65 -2.23
N LEU A 277 -6.64 2.68 -2.76
CA LEU A 277 -8.08 2.62 -2.97
C LEU A 277 -8.45 1.42 -3.85
N TYR A 278 -7.69 1.15 -4.91
CA TYR A 278 -7.88 -0.04 -5.74
C TYR A 278 -7.75 -1.33 -4.95
N VAL A 279 -6.63 -1.53 -4.24
CA VAL A 279 -6.39 -2.76 -3.45
C VAL A 279 -7.49 -2.97 -2.41
N ALA A 280 -7.87 -1.93 -1.68
CA ALA A 280 -8.87 -2.01 -0.61
C ALA A 280 -10.30 -2.22 -1.11
N THR A 281 -10.65 -1.72 -2.30
CA THR A 281 -12.03 -1.76 -2.81
C THR A 281 -12.27 -2.87 -3.82
N VAL A 282 -11.28 -3.18 -4.68
CA VAL A 282 -11.40 -4.14 -5.77
C VAL A 282 -10.81 -5.50 -5.39
N LEU A 283 -9.58 -5.54 -4.87
CA LEU A 283 -8.91 -6.80 -4.52
C LEU A 283 -9.38 -7.41 -3.20
N GLN A 284 -9.87 -6.59 -2.26
CA GLN A 284 -10.34 -7.06 -0.95
C GLN A 284 -11.73 -6.51 -0.57
N PRO A 285 -12.81 -6.89 -1.27
CA PRO A 285 -14.12 -6.27 -1.10
C PRO A 285 -14.66 -6.36 0.34
N VAL A 286 -15.10 -5.20 0.83
CA VAL A 286 -15.69 -4.98 2.16
C VAL A 286 -17.08 -5.58 2.33
N SER A 287 -17.68 -6.17 1.29
CA SER A 287 -18.97 -6.86 1.38
C SER A 287 -19.08 -8.05 0.42
N PRO A 288 -19.49 -9.25 0.90
CA PRO A 288 -19.86 -10.36 0.03
C PRO A 288 -21.34 -10.23 -0.32
N HIS A 289 -21.69 -9.37 -1.28
CA HIS A 289 -23.00 -9.45 -1.91
C HIS A 289 -22.81 -9.98 -3.33
N SER A 290 -23.31 -11.21 -3.52
CA SER A 290 -23.55 -11.90 -4.79
C SER A 290 -22.41 -12.79 -5.30
N GLY A 291 -22.62 -14.12 -5.23
CA GLY A 291 -22.10 -15.09 -6.19
C GLY A 291 -21.06 -16.09 -5.68
N ALA A 292 -21.50 -17.34 -5.55
CA ALA A 292 -20.73 -18.60 -5.63
C ALA A 292 -19.69 -18.94 -4.54
N HIS A 293 -20.10 -19.88 -3.68
CA HIS A 293 -19.30 -20.96 -3.07
C HIS A 293 -17.78 -20.78 -2.95
N SER A 294 -17.28 -20.04 -1.95
CA SER A 294 -15.97 -20.38 -1.35
C SER A 294 -15.81 -19.95 0.13
N SER A 295 -15.64 -20.98 0.98
CA SER A 295 -14.95 -20.99 2.29
C SER A 295 -15.51 -20.24 3.52
N SER A 296 -16.49 -20.85 4.19
CA SER A 296 -16.51 -21.39 5.59
C SER A 296 -16.00 -20.60 6.81
N ALA A 297 -15.22 -19.51 6.71
CA ALA A 297 -14.72 -18.79 7.91
C ALA A 297 -15.09 -17.29 7.92
N ALA A 298 -15.22 -16.67 6.75
CA ALA A 298 -15.71 -15.30 6.62
C ALA A 298 -17.26 -15.22 6.72
N GLU A 299 -17.94 -16.33 6.45
CA GLU A 299 -19.41 -16.43 6.46
C GLU A 299 -19.98 -16.47 7.89
N GLU A 300 -19.22 -16.95 8.88
CA GLU A 300 -19.61 -16.91 10.30
C GLU A 300 -19.46 -15.52 10.93
N LEU A 301 -18.78 -14.59 10.26
CA LEU A 301 -18.57 -13.26 10.79
C LEU A 301 -19.87 -12.47 10.66
N SER A 302 -20.51 -12.14 11.79
CA SER A 302 -21.73 -11.32 11.76
C SER A 302 -21.50 -10.02 10.99
N LYS A 303 -22.46 -9.61 10.15
CA LYS A 303 -22.35 -8.38 9.34
C LYS A 303 -21.93 -7.18 10.18
N PHE A 304 -22.47 -7.11 11.40
CA PHE A 304 -22.11 -6.09 12.39
C PHE A 304 -20.63 -6.17 12.81
N MET A 305 -20.13 -7.36 13.17
CA MET A 305 -18.72 -7.54 13.51
C MET A 305 -17.81 -7.18 12.34
N ARG A 306 -18.18 -7.52 11.10
CA ARG A 306 -17.42 -7.13 9.91
C ARG A 306 -17.34 -5.62 9.77
N LEU A 307 -18.48 -4.94 9.82
CA LEU A 307 -18.57 -3.51 9.71
C LEU A 307 -17.74 -2.82 10.81
N THR A 308 -17.87 -3.27 12.05
CA THR A 308 -17.11 -2.76 13.19
C THR A 308 -15.61 -2.94 12.99
N LEU A 309 -15.14 -4.10 12.51
CA LEU A 309 -13.72 -4.34 12.24
C LEU A 309 -13.19 -3.47 11.11
N VAL A 310 -13.95 -3.29 10.04
CA VAL A 310 -13.55 -2.41 8.93
C VAL A 310 -13.46 -0.96 9.42
N ILE A 311 -14.48 -0.45 10.12
CA ILE A 311 -14.48 0.93 10.65
C ILE A 311 -13.34 1.12 11.65
N ALA A 312 -13.14 0.18 12.57
CA ALA A 312 -12.01 0.23 13.51
C ALA A 312 -10.66 0.28 12.78
N GLY A 313 -10.51 -0.51 11.72
CA GLY A 313 -9.34 -0.47 10.84
C GLY A 313 -9.17 0.90 10.16
N MET A 314 -10.23 1.47 9.60
CA MET A 314 -10.18 2.79 8.94
C MET A 314 -9.74 3.91 9.89
N LEU A 315 -10.18 3.86 11.15
CA LEU A 315 -9.85 4.88 12.14
C LEU A 315 -8.45 4.73 12.73
N THR A 316 -7.85 3.54 12.66
CA THR A 316 -6.55 3.26 13.30
C THR A 316 -5.42 4.16 12.76
N PRO A 317 -5.21 4.32 11.43
CA PRO A 317 -4.16 5.20 10.91
C PRO A 317 -4.35 6.67 11.30
N ILE A 318 -5.60 7.15 11.36
CA ILE A 318 -5.93 8.51 11.79
C ILE A 318 -5.56 8.70 13.26
N PHE A 319 -5.93 7.74 14.11
CA PHE A 319 -5.60 7.75 15.53
C PHE A 319 -4.08 7.76 15.75
N VAL A 320 -3.34 6.89 15.05
CA VAL A 320 -1.87 6.86 15.12
C VAL A 320 -1.27 8.20 14.70
N THR A 321 -1.77 8.80 13.62
CA THR A 321 -1.29 10.11 13.14
C THR A 321 -1.58 11.22 14.16
N SER A 322 -2.76 11.21 14.79
CA SER A 322 -3.12 12.19 15.83
C SER A 322 -2.24 12.10 17.08
N LEU A 323 -1.79 10.90 17.46
CA LEU A 323 -0.89 10.71 18.60
C LEU A 323 0.53 11.22 18.31
N VAL A 324 0.98 11.12 17.06
CA VAL A 324 2.31 11.58 16.65
C VAL A 324 2.33 13.09 16.39
N GLY A 325 1.19 13.70 16.05
CA GLY A 325 1.08 15.11 15.64
C GLY A 325 0.91 16.16 16.76
N HIS A 326 1.02 15.81 18.05
CA HIS A 326 0.62 16.70 19.15
C HIS A 326 1.74 17.44 19.92
N ASP A 327 2.99 17.42 19.46
CA ASP A 327 4.11 18.02 20.22
C ASP A 327 4.76 19.29 19.61
N GLU A 328 4.25 19.87 18.50
CA GLU A 328 4.97 20.98 17.83
C GLU A 328 4.15 22.21 17.42
N HIS A 329 3.13 22.60 18.19
CA HIS A 329 2.53 23.93 18.10
C HIS A 329 2.11 24.52 19.45
N THR A 330 3.03 24.61 20.41
CA THR A 330 2.86 25.48 21.58
C THR A 330 4.12 26.27 21.88
N HIS A 331 4.32 27.40 21.18
CA HIS A 331 4.87 28.58 21.83
C HIS A 331 4.16 29.87 21.40
N PRO A 332 3.93 30.80 22.36
CA PRO A 332 2.97 31.88 22.25
C PRO A 332 3.64 33.13 21.70
N ASN A 333 3.03 33.83 20.75
CA ASN A 333 3.42 35.22 20.45
C ASN A 333 2.27 36.03 19.86
N GLY A 334 1.78 36.95 20.69
CA GLY A 334 1.30 38.28 20.27
C GLY A 334 -0.17 38.39 19.89
N PRO A 335 -0.91 39.38 20.44
CA PRO A 335 -2.19 39.73 19.86
C PRO A 335 -2.01 40.21 18.41
N PRO A 336 -2.99 39.96 17.53
CA PRO A 336 -2.91 40.30 16.11
C PRO A 336 -2.70 41.80 15.89
N ALA A 337 -1.96 42.14 14.83
CA ALA A 337 -1.52 43.49 14.47
C ALA A 337 -2.66 44.51 14.19
N ASP A 338 -3.93 44.10 14.26
CA ASP A 338 -5.10 44.92 13.93
C ASP A 338 -6.02 45.22 15.13
N TRP A 339 -5.54 45.10 16.37
CA TRP A 339 -6.32 45.53 17.52
C TRP A 339 -6.44 47.06 17.57
N PRO A 340 -7.67 47.64 17.59
CA PRO A 340 -7.83 49.08 17.65
C PRO A 340 -7.31 49.63 18.98
N LYS A 341 -6.36 50.56 18.90
CA LYS A 341 -5.87 51.30 20.07
C LYS A 341 -7.03 52.10 20.69
N PRO A 342 -7.26 52.02 22.00
CA PRO A 342 -8.31 52.80 22.65
C PRO A 342 -8.04 54.30 22.48
N ILE A 343 -9.09 54.99 22.04
CA ILE A 343 -9.13 56.42 21.79
C ILE A 343 -9.05 57.16 23.14
N GLY A 344 -8.03 58.01 23.27
CA GLY A 344 -8.07 59.22 24.09
C GLY A 344 -7.66 59.10 25.56
N SER A 345 -6.46 59.59 25.87
CA SER A 345 -6.34 60.72 26.79
C SER A 345 -5.07 61.54 26.47
N THR A 346 -5.26 62.84 26.58
CA THR A 346 -4.46 63.95 26.07
C THR A 346 -3.37 64.43 27.03
N GLN A 347 -2.41 65.17 26.46
CA GLN A 347 -1.40 66.06 27.09
C GLN A 347 -0.17 65.34 27.70
N SER A 348 1.07 65.84 27.60
CA SER A 348 1.51 67.22 27.43
C SER A 348 2.92 67.28 26.82
N SER A 349 3.17 68.38 26.12
CA SER A 349 4.42 68.87 25.55
C SER A 349 5.63 68.86 26.50
N ALA A 350 6.81 68.54 25.97
CA ALA A 350 8.04 69.30 26.24
C ALA A 350 9.12 68.97 25.19
N ARG A 351 9.43 69.98 24.38
CA ARG A 351 10.65 70.07 23.57
C ARG A 351 11.85 70.28 24.49
N LEU A 352 12.97 69.64 24.18
CA LEU A 352 14.29 70.20 24.45
C LEU A 352 15.14 70.06 23.17
N PHE A 353 15.43 71.23 22.61
CA PHE A 353 16.33 71.60 21.51
C PHE A 353 15.94 71.18 20.08
#